data_AF-A0A969Y2F4-F1
#
_entry.id   AF-A0A969Y2F4-F1
#
_cell.length_a   1.000
_cell.length_b   1.000
_cell.length_c   1.000
_cell.angle_alpha   90.00
_cell.angle_beta   90.00
_cell.angle_gamma   90.00
#
_symmetry.space_group_name_H-M   'P 1'
#
loop_
_entity.id
_entity.type
_entity.pdbx_description
1 polymer ?
#
loop_
_entity_poly.entity_id
_entity_poly.type
_entity_poly.pdbx_seq_one_letter_code
_entity_poly.pdbx_strand_id
1 'polypeptide(L)'
;MGFPGLSIKKIYDTSTDDFVTDFFSPVLSLAKTYDRGVGYFSSGWLKMNSKGMNSFAENGVHARWVTSPILSKSDWDTMCLGSEAKQNELLFSLLSTAMSDLQESLETDVLSALAWLIADNVIEFKLAVPRNQLTGEFHDKFGIFTDVTGNKISFSGSYNDSIQGLLNYESITTFFSWDESSSEVVDLEH
;
A
#
# COMPACT_ATOMS: atom_id res chain seq x y z
N MET A 1 -12.16 -15.99 -8.39
CA MET A 1 -13.07 -15.34 -7.42
C MET A 1 -12.69 -13.87 -7.40
N GLY A 2 -13.66 -12.95 -7.46
CA GLY A 2 -13.41 -11.50 -7.44
C GLY A 2 -13.76 -10.89 -6.08
N PHE A 3 -13.54 -9.59 -5.94
CA PHE A 3 -13.81 -8.82 -4.73
C PHE A 3 -15.24 -8.93 -4.18
N PRO A 4 -16.32 -9.05 -4.99
CA PRO A 4 -17.68 -9.20 -4.44
C PRO A 4 -17.88 -10.46 -3.56
N GLY A 5 -16.97 -11.43 -3.62
CA GLY A 5 -16.98 -12.59 -2.73
C GLY A 5 -16.32 -12.37 -1.36
N LEU A 6 -15.70 -11.20 -1.13
CA LEU A 6 -15.08 -10.85 0.14
C LEU A 6 -16.08 -10.20 1.10
N SER A 7 -15.98 -10.51 2.39
CA SER A 7 -16.77 -9.90 3.44
C SER A 7 -16.12 -8.62 3.96
N ILE A 8 -16.09 -7.56 3.14
CA ILE A 8 -15.49 -6.26 3.47
C ILE A 8 -16.51 -5.31 4.09
N LYS A 9 -16.16 -4.66 5.20
CA LYS A 9 -17.01 -3.64 5.86
C LYS A 9 -16.89 -2.29 5.15
N LYS A 10 -17.98 -1.53 5.11
CA LYS A 10 -17.96 -0.14 4.61
C LYS A 10 -17.16 0.82 5.51
N ILE A 11 -17.13 0.55 6.80
CA ILE A 11 -16.44 1.38 7.80
C ILE A 11 -15.68 0.44 8.71
N TYR A 12 -14.40 0.74 8.91
CA TYR A 12 -13.53 0.11 9.88
C TYR A 12 -13.12 1.11 10.96
N ASP A 13 -13.03 0.64 12.19
CA ASP A 13 -12.52 1.36 13.34
C ASP A 13 -11.26 0.65 13.85
N THR A 14 -10.09 1.31 13.73
CA THR A 14 -8.80 0.71 14.11
C THR A 14 -8.67 0.34 15.59
N SER A 15 -9.61 0.74 16.45
CA SER A 15 -9.66 0.33 17.86
C SER A 15 -10.37 -1.00 18.09
N THR A 16 -11.19 -1.45 17.14
CA THR A 16 -12.00 -2.67 17.27
C THR A 16 -11.81 -3.67 16.12
N ASP A 17 -11.36 -3.19 14.97
CA ASP A 17 -11.14 -3.97 13.77
C ASP A 17 -9.64 -4.10 13.48
N ASP A 18 -9.24 -5.28 13.00
CA ASP A 18 -7.90 -5.49 12.47
C ASP A 18 -7.93 -5.25 10.97
N PHE A 19 -7.69 -4.00 10.57
CA PHE A 19 -7.72 -3.59 9.16
C PHE A 19 -6.68 -4.34 8.30
N VAL A 20 -5.62 -4.87 8.90
CA VAL A 20 -4.62 -5.68 8.18
C VAL A 20 -5.23 -7.04 7.83
N THR A 21 -5.79 -7.76 8.80
CA THR A 21 -6.35 -9.09 8.55
C THR A 21 -7.70 -9.07 7.86
N ASP A 22 -8.54 -8.08 8.18
CA ASP A 22 -9.94 -8.02 7.78
C ASP A 22 -10.13 -7.29 6.44
N PHE A 23 -9.15 -6.52 6.00
CA PHE A 23 -9.19 -5.78 4.74
C PHE A 23 -7.95 -6.02 3.87
N PHE A 24 -6.76 -5.59 4.30
CA PHE A 24 -5.60 -5.61 3.39
C PHE A 24 -5.21 -7.01 2.94
N SER A 25 -5.15 -7.97 3.86
CA SER A 25 -4.78 -9.36 3.56
C SER A 25 -5.69 -10.01 2.49
N PRO A 26 -7.03 -10.04 2.64
CA PRO A 26 -7.91 -10.62 1.63
C PRO A 26 -7.95 -9.82 0.32
N VAL A 27 -7.87 -8.47 0.39
CA VAL A 27 -7.94 -7.63 -0.80
C VAL A 27 -6.64 -7.72 -1.63
N LEU A 28 -5.47 -7.65 -1.01
CA LEU A 28 -4.17 -7.82 -1.68
C LEU A 28 -4.05 -9.19 -2.36
N SER A 29 -4.61 -10.24 -1.75
CA SER A 29 -4.58 -11.60 -2.30
C SER A 29 -5.36 -11.77 -3.60
N LEU A 30 -6.35 -10.89 -3.87
CA LEU A 30 -7.18 -10.94 -5.08
C LEU A 30 -6.96 -9.75 -6.04
N ALA A 31 -6.15 -8.78 -5.64
CA ALA A 31 -5.89 -7.59 -6.43
C ALA A 31 -5.06 -7.92 -7.68
N LYS A 32 -5.37 -7.20 -8.77
CA LYS A 32 -4.60 -7.16 -10.02
C LYS A 32 -3.88 -5.83 -10.24
N THR A 33 -4.32 -4.77 -9.57
CA THR A 33 -3.56 -3.52 -9.41
C THR A 33 -3.83 -2.93 -8.03
N TYR A 34 -2.88 -2.12 -7.55
CA TYR A 34 -3.04 -1.34 -6.33
C TYR A 34 -2.42 0.06 -6.46
N ASP A 35 -3.26 1.08 -6.48
CA ASP A 35 -2.82 2.47 -6.45
C ASP A 35 -3.02 3.03 -5.05
N ARG A 36 -2.01 3.74 -4.52
CA ARG A 36 -2.06 4.27 -3.14
C ARG A 36 -1.50 5.68 -3.08
N GLY A 37 -2.25 6.58 -2.44
CA GLY A 37 -1.76 7.87 -1.96
C GLY A 37 -1.53 7.80 -0.45
N VAL A 38 -0.32 8.11 0.00
CA VAL A 38 0.00 8.16 1.43
C VAL A 38 0.89 9.35 1.77
N GLY A 39 0.61 10.03 2.88
CA GLY A 39 1.45 11.13 3.35
C GLY A 39 2.88 10.72 3.67
N TYR A 40 3.00 9.74 4.56
CA TYR A 40 4.26 9.23 5.05
C TYR A 40 4.31 7.72 4.82
N PHE A 41 5.26 7.28 4.00
CA PHE A 41 5.56 5.86 3.84
C PHE A 41 6.57 5.38 4.88
N SER A 42 6.34 4.17 5.40
CA SER A 42 7.31 3.43 6.21
C SER A 42 7.29 1.96 5.80
N SER A 43 8.47 1.36 5.69
CA SER A 43 8.63 -0.09 5.49
C SER A 43 7.90 -0.93 6.55
N GLY A 44 7.66 -0.40 7.75
CA GLY A 44 6.85 -1.06 8.78
C GLY A 44 5.44 -1.44 8.31
N TRP A 45 4.86 -0.70 7.36
CA TRP A 45 3.58 -1.06 6.75
C TRP A 45 3.66 -2.37 5.96
N LEU A 46 4.76 -2.60 5.23
CA LEU A 46 4.97 -3.85 4.49
C LEU A 46 5.12 -5.04 5.43
N LYS A 47 5.85 -4.86 6.53
CA LYS A 47 5.98 -5.89 7.57
C LYS A 47 4.64 -6.29 8.16
N MET A 48 3.77 -5.33 8.48
CA MET A 48 2.42 -5.63 8.99
C MET A 48 1.57 -6.37 7.96
N ASN A 49 1.71 -6.05 6.68
CA ASN A 49 0.94 -6.64 5.59
C ASN A 49 1.68 -7.80 4.89
N SER A 50 2.64 -8.45 5.55
CA SER A 50 3.56 -9.44 4.96
C SER A 50 2.81 -10.53 4.19
N LYS A 51 1.79 -11.11 4.81
CA LYS A 51 0.97 -12.18 4.22
C LYS A 51 0.27 -11.74 2.93
N GLY A 52 -0.38 -10.57 2.95
CA GLY A 52 -1.08 -10.05 1.77
C GLY A 52 -0.11 -9.67 0.66
N MET A 53 1.03 -9.08 1.02
CA MET A 53 2.09 -8.71 0.08
C MET A 53 2.77 -9.93 -0.56
N ASN A 54 2.90 -11.04 0.17
CA ASN A 54 3.41 -12.28 -0.39
C ASN A 54 2.54 -12.76 -1.55
N SER A 55 1.23 -12.92 -1.32
CA SER A 55 0.29 -13.30 -2.38
C SER A 55 0.23 -12.26 -3.52
N PHE A 56 0.35 -10.97 -3.20
CA PHE A 56 0.38 -9.90 -4.20
C PHE A 56 1.58 -10.04 -5.15
N ALA A 57 2.77 -10.28 -4.60
CA ALA A 57 3.99 -10.45 -5.40
C ALA A 57 3.97 -11.76 -6.20
N GLU A 58 3.56 -12.89 -5.59
CA GLU A 58 3.44 -14.20 -6.27
C GLU A 58 2.49 -14.15 -7.48
N ASN A 59 1.44 -13.33 -7.40
CA ASN A 59 0.48 -13.13 -8.48
C ASN A 59 0.97 -12.18 -9.59
N GLY A 60 2.22 -11.68 -9.50
CA GLY A 60 2.82 -10.75 -10.47
C GLY A 60 2.02 -9.45 -10.56
N VAL A 61 1.55 -8.96 -9.42
CA VAL A 61 0.70 -7.78 -9.33
C VAL A 61 1.56 -6.54 -9.18
N HIS A 62 1.11 -5.44 -9.81
CA HIS A 62 1.81 -4.18 -9.79
C HIS A 62 1.08 -3.15 -8.91
N ALA A 63 1.84 -2.45 -8.08
CA ALA A 63 1.36 -1.34 -7.26
C ALA A 63 2.05 -0.02 -7.61
N ARG A 64 1.31 1.09 -7.60
CA ARG A 64 1.86 2.46 -7.75
C ARG A 64 1.56 3.27 -6.51
N TRP A 65 2.59 3.66 -5.79
CA TRP A 65 2.47 4.38 -4.52
C TRP A 65 3.02 5.79 -4.65
N VAL A 66 2.16 6.77 -4.36
CA VAL A 66 2.51 8.18 -4.31
C VAL A 66 2.69 8.56 -2.84
N THR A 67 3.88 9.06 -2.50
CA THR A 67 4.21 9.47 -1.12
C THR A 67 4.92 10.81 -1.07
N SER A 68 4.80 11.54 0.04
CA SER A 68 5.64 12.72 0.29
C SER A 68 7.11 12.29 0.40
N PRO A 69 8.08 13.19 0.11
CA PRO A 69 9.51 12.91 0.25
C PRO A 69 9.99 12.86 1.71
N ILE A 70 9.08 12.69 2.67
CA ILE A 70 9.38 12.53 4.09
C ILE A 70 9.56 11.03 4.33
N LEU A 71 10.82 10.59 4.34
CA LEU A 71 11.20 9.18 4.47
C LEU A 71 12.33 9.05 5.48
N SER A 72 12.40 7.91 6.16
CA SER A 72 13.60 7.57 6.93
C SER A 72 14.79 7.39 5.98
N LYS A 73 16.01 7.66 6.47
CA LYS A 73 17.22 7.47 5.65
C LYS A 73 17.34 6.03 5.14
N SER A 74 17.02 5.05 5.98
CA SER A 74 17.05 3.63 5.61
C SER A 74 16.03 3.29 4.53
N ASP A 75 14.80 3.82 4.61
CA ASP A 75 13.79 3.60 3.57
C ASP A 75 14.23 4.24 2.25
N TRP A 76 14.75 5.47 2.30
CA TRP A 76 15.27 6.18 1.12
C TRP A 76 16.42 5.43 0.44
N ASP A 77 17.44 5.03 1.21
CA ASP A 77 18.60 4.32 0.69
C ASP A 77 18.17 2.98 0.05
N THR A 78 17.20 2.29 0.66
CA THR A 78 16.60 1.05 0.14
C THR A 78 15.83 1.27 -1.16
N MET A 79 15.05 2.36 -1.25
CA MET A 79 14.33 2.71 -2.47
C MET A 79 15.30 3.01 -3.62
N CYS A 80 16.40 3.70 -3.33
CA CYS A 80 17.48 3.93 -4.30
C CYS A 80 18.12 2.62 -4.76
N LEU A 81 18.45 1.73 -3.83
CA LEU A 81 19.03 0.42 -4.12
C LEU A 81 18.12 -0.43 -5.02
N GLY A 82 16.83 -0.51 -4.69
CA GLY A 82 15.85 -1.22 -5.51
C GLY A 82 15.70 -0.62 -6.91
N SER A 83 15.73 0.71 -7.02
CA SER A 83 15.69 1.39 -8.32
C SER A 83 16.95 1.14 -9.16
N GLU A 84 18.13 1.10 -8.54
CA GLU A 84 19.39 0.78 -9.22
C GLU A 84 19.39 -0.67 -9.72
N ALA A 85 18.88 -1.60 -8.91
CA ALA A 85 18.80 -3.01 -9.23
C ALA A 85 17.99 -3.29 -10.52
N LYS A 86 17.01 -2.44 -10.87
CA LYS A 86 16.26 -2.55 -12.14
C LYS A 86 17.15 -2.52 -13.38
N GLN A 87 18.32 -1.87 -13.30
CA GLN A 87 19.25 -1.70 -14.41
C GLN A 87 20.57 -2.45 -14.19
N ASN A 88 20.68 -3.20 -13.09
CA ASN A 88 21.90 -3.91 -12.71
C ASN A 88 21.54 -5.39 -12.43
N GLU A 89 21.72 -6.24 -13.43
CA GLU A 89 21.37 -7.67 -13.37
C GLU A 89 22.04 -8.41 -12.20
N LEU A 90 23.29 -8.07 -11.87
CA LEU A 90 24.00 -8.68 -10.77
C LEU A 90 23.38 -8.29 -9.42
N LEU A 91 23.05 -7.01 -9.24
CA LEU A 91 22.36 -6.54 -8.04
C LEU A 91 20.95 -7.14 -7.93
N PHE A 92 20.20 -7.20 -9.03
CA PHE A 92 18.89 -7.85 -9.08
C PHE A 92 18.97 -9.33 -8.68
N SER A 93 19.95 -10.06 -9.21
CA SER A 93 20.16 -11.47 -8.88
C SER A 93 20.52 -11.67 -7.40
N LEU A 94 21.30 -10.78 -6.80
CA LEU A 94 21.64 -10.83 -5.38
C LEU A 94 20.40 -10.61 -4.50
N LEU A 95 19.60 -9.60 -4.81
CA LEU A 95 18.34 -9.34 -4.12
C LEU A 95 17.38 -10.54 -4.26
N SER A 96 17.22 -11.07 -5.47
CA SER A 96 16.32 -12.20 -5.72
C SER A 96 16.76 -13.48 -5.02
N THR A 97 18.07 -13.75 -4.93
CA THR A 97 18.59 -14.93 -4.23
C THR A 97 18.37 -14.84 -2.72
N ALA A 98 18.40 -13.62 -2.17
CA ALA A 98 18.11 -13.40 -0.75
C ALA A 98 16.61 -13.61 -0.43
N MET A 99 15.73 -13.52 -1.43
CA MET A 99 14.27 -13.58 -1.25
C MET A 99 13.70 -14.97 -1.61
N SER A 100 13.98 -15.98 -0.78
CA SER A 100 13.38 -17.31 -0.94
C SER A 100 11.93 -17.41 -0.44
N ASP A 101 11.61 -16.65 0.59
CA ASP A 101 10.26 -16.49 1.16
C ASP A 101 10.05 -15.00 1.44
N LEU A 102 9.15 -14.37 0.67
CA LEU A 102 8.92 -12.93 0.79
C LEU A 102 8.17 -12.60 2.09
N GLN A 103 7.27 -13.45 2.57
CA GLN A 103 6.57 -13.20 3.83
C GLN A 103 7.57 -13.17 4.99
N GLU A 104 8.44 -14.19 5.09
CA GLU A 104 9.47 -14.25 6.12
C GLU A 104 10.46 -13.07 6.00
N SER A 105 10.85 -12.72 4.77
CA SER A 105 11.75 -11.59 4.52
C SER A 105 11.12 -10.25 4.94
N LEU A 106 9.83 -10.04 4.68
CA LEU A 106 9.10 -8.86 5.14
C LEU A 106 9.02 -8.76 6.67
N GLU A 107 8.99 -9.90 7.36
CA GLU A 107 8.93 -9.96 8.82
C GLU A 107 10.31 -9.79 9.49
N THR A 108 11.37 -10.28 8.86
CA THR A 108 12.73 -10.37 9.43
C THR A 108 13.70 -9.31 8.89
N ASP A 109 13.64 -9.00 7.61
CA ASP A 109 14.47 -8.01 6.90
C ASP A 109 13.66 -7.22 5.86
N VAL A 110 12.77 -6.38 6.38
CA VAL A 110 11.81 -5.61 5.58
C VAL A 110 12.48 -4.66 4.57
N LEU A 111 13.71 -4.21 4.83
CA LEU A 111 14.44 -3.32 3.92
C LEU A 111 14.93 -4.09 2.70
N SER A 112 15.56 -5.26 2.89
CA SER A 112 15.96 -6.12 1.76
C SER A 112 14.75 -6.53 0.91
N ALA A 113 13.63 -6.87 1.56
CA ALA A 113 12.38 -7.18 0.87
C ALA A 113 11.81 -5.98 0.11
N LEU A 114 11.84 -4.77 0.69
CA LEU A 114 11.44 -3.54 0.00
C LEU A 114 12.30 -3.27 -1.25
N ALA A 115 13.62 -3.42 -1.15
CA ALA A 115 14.51 -3.24 -2.30
C ALA A 115 14.15 -4.21 -3.43
N TRP A 116 13.90 -5.48 -3.11
CA TRP A 116 13.48 -6.49 -4.08
C TRP A 116 12.11 -6.18 -4.69
N LEU A 117 11.11 -5.82 -3.88
CA LEU A 117 9.77 -5.45 -4.36
C LEU A 117 9.81 -4.30 -5.37
N ILE A 118 10.71 -3.34 -5.17
CA ILE A 118 10.95 -2.26 -6.12
C ILE A 118 11.66 -2.80 -7.35
N ALA A 119 12.75 -3.56 -7.18
CA ALA A 119 13.57 -4.08 -8.27
C ALA A 119 12.78 -4.97 -9.24
N ASP A 120 11.89 -5.81 -8.72
CA ASP A 120 11.02 -6.71 -9.50
C ASP A 120 9.78 -6.01 -10.09
N ASN A 121 9.64 -4.69 -9.90
CA ASN A 121 8.50 -3.88 -10.32
C ASN A 121 7.16 -4.29 -9.69
N VAL A 122 7.16 -4.96 -8.54
CA VAL A 122 5.96 -5.20 -7.74
C VAL A 122 5.44 -3.88 -7.17
N ILE A 123 6.34 -2.99 -6.74
CA ILE A 123 5.99 -1.64 -6.26
C ILE A 123 6.77 -0.57 -7.04
N GLU A 124 6.04 0.38 -7.62
CA GLU A 124 6.56 1.63 -8.15
C GLU A 124 6.27 2.78 -7.17
N PHE A 125 7.31 3.48 -6.74
CA PHE A 125 7.15 4.68 -5.91
C PHE A 125 7.26 5.95 -6.75
N LYS A 126 6.39 6.92 -6.45
CA LYS A 126 6.45 8.28 -6.96
C LYS A 126 6.46 9.27 -5.80
N LEU A 127 7.40 10.20 -5.82
CA LEU A 127 7.49 11.24 -4.80
C LEU A 127 6.70 12.47 -5.21
N ALA A 128 5.71 12.85 -4.40
CA ALA A 128 4.96 14.08 -4.55
C ALA A 128 5.77 15.25 -3.95
N VAL A 129 6.47 16.01 -4.80
CA VAL A 129 7.22 17.20 -4.36
C VAL A 129 6.31 18.43 -4.42
N PRO A 130 5.95 19.06 -3.29
CA PRO A 130 5.10 20.26 -3.29
C PRO A 130 5.81 21.40 -4.03
N ARG A 131 5.13 22.01 -5.00
CA ARG A 131 5.72 23.07 -5.85
C ARG A 131 5.40 24.50 -5.41
N ASN A 132 4.53 24.70 -4.42
CA ASN A 132 4.14 26.02 -3.89
C ASN A 132 3.85 25.91 -2.39
N GLN A 133 3.77 27.04 -1.67
CA GLN A 133 3.58 27.22 -0.21
C GLN A 133 2.30 26.59 0.41
N LEU A 134 1.81 25.48 -0.13
CA LEU A 134 0.91 24.59 0.59
C LEU A 134 1.76 23.89 1.66
N THR A 135 1.74 24.46 2.85
CA THR A 135 2.26 23.86 4.09
C THR A 135 1.35 22.74 4.61
N GLY A 136 0.27 22.42 3.92
CA GLY A 136 -0.53 21.24 4.21
C GLY A 136 0.27 20.02 3.81
N GLU A 137 0.76 19.27 4.79
CA GLU A 137 1.35 17.97 4.49
C GLU A 137 0.27 17.14 3.78
N PHE A 138 0.66 16.32 2.81
CA PHE A 138 -0.27 15.39 2.20
C PHE A 138 -0.72 14.42 3.29
N HIS A 139 -1.88 14.63 3.90
CA HIS A 139 -2.35 13.85 5.05
C HIS A 139 -3.36 12.76 4.68
N ASP A 140 -3.86 12.79 3.44
CA ASP A 140 -4.84 11.82 2.99
C ASP A 140 -4.18 10.45 2.78
N LYS A 141 -4.80 9.42 3.36
CA LYS A 141 -4.48 8.02 3.13
C LYS A 141 -5.61 7.43 2.31
N PHE A 142 -5.34 7.17 1.04
CA PHE A 142 -6.30 6.50 0.18
C PHE A 142 -5.63 5.42 -0.66
N GLY A 143 -6.43 4.52 -1.17
CA GLY A 143 -5.96 3.56 -2.15
C GLY A 143 -7.08 2.86 -2.85
N ILE A 144 -6.78 2.39 -4.06
CA ILE A 144 -7.72 1.73 -4.95
C ILE A 144 -7.10 0.41 -5.38
N PHE A 145 -7.84 -0.66 -5.13
CA PHE A 145 -7.53 -1.99 -5.62
C PHE A 145 -8.46 -2.29 -6.79
N THR A 146 -7.93 -2.93 -7.83
CA THR A 146 -8.76 -3.50 -8.92
C THR A 146 -8.51 -5.00 -8.98
N ASP A 147 -9.54 -5.82 -9.03
CA ASP A 147 -9.40 -7.28 -9.20
C ASP A 147 -9.29 -7.69 -10.68
N VAL A 148 -9.09 -8.99 -10.91
CA VAL A 148 -9.00 -9.58 -12.25
C VAL A 148 -10.27 -9.46 -13.10
N THR A 149 -11.41 -9.14 -12.48
CA THR A 149 -12.70 -8.92 -13.16
C THR A 149 -13.03 -7.45 -13.38
N GLY A 150 -12.14 -6.53 -12.97
CA GLY A 150 -12.32 -5.09 -13.10
C GLY A 150 -13.14 -4.45 -11.98
N ASN A 151 -13.52 -5.21 -10.94
CA ASN A 151 -14.17 -4.63 -9.76
C ASN A 151 -13.13 -3.86 -8.95
N LYS A 152 -13.54 -2.72 -8.39
CA LYS A 152 -12.66 -1.86 -7.61
C LYS A 152 -13.15 -1.75 -6.17
N ILE A 153 -12.19 -1.75 -5.25
CA ILE A 153 -12.37 -1.35 -3.85
C ILE A 153 -11.49 -0.14 -3.63
N SER A 154 -12.05 1.00 -3.21
CA SER A 154 -11.25 2.11 -2.69
C SER A 154 -11.44 2.25 -1.19
N PHE A 155 -10.47 2.87 -0.53
CA PHE A 155 -10.57 3.24 0.88
C PHE A 155 -9.99 4.63 1.09
N SER A 156 -10.52 5.34 2.09
CA SER A 156 -9.96 6.61 2.57
C SER A 156 -10.00 6.66 4.10
N GLY A 157 -8.93 7.18 4.70
CA GLY A 157 -8.81 7.40 6.15
C GLY A 157 -8.76 8.88 6.48
N SER A 158 -9.59 9.32 7.43
CA SER A 158 -9.58 10.70 7.94
C SER A 158 -8.90 10.78 9.31
N TYR A 159 -8.03 11.77 9.52
CA TYR A 159 -7.55 12.15 10.85
C TYR A 159 -8.50 13.18 11.46
N ASN A 160 -9.12 12.88 12.62
CA ASN A 160 -9.98 13.84 13.31
C ASN A 160 -9.13 14.81 14.14
N ASP A 161 -8.88 15.99 13.59
CA ASP A 161 -7.99 17.03 14.14
C ASP A 161 -8.65 17.88 15.27
N SER A 162 -9.40 17.24 16.17
CA SER A 162 -10.02 17.94 17.32
C SER A 162 -9.25 17.68 18.61
N ILE A 163 -8.93 18.78 19.30
CA ILE A 163 -8.20 18.91 20.57
C ILE A 163 -8.86 18.07 21.69
N GLN A 164 -8.62 16.77 21.64
CA GLN A 164 -8.83 15.75 22.69
C GLN A 164 -8.15 14.42 22.29
N GLY A 165 -7.05 14.52 21.52
CA GLY A 165 -6.23 13.41 21.02
C GLY A 165 -5.44 12.69 22.11
N LEU A 166 -6.13 12.03 23.01
CA LEU A 166 -5.61 11.01 23.90
C LEU A 166 -6.35 9.72 23.56
N LEU A 167 -5.72 8.89 22.72
CA LEU A 167 -6.12 7.58 22.16
C LEU A 167 -6.52 7.67 20.67
N ASN A 168 -5.54 7.52 19.78
CA ASN A 168 -5.66 7.60 18.32
C ASN A 168 -6.63 6.55 17.76
N TYR A 169 -7.81 6.99 17.32
CA TYR A 169 -8.75 6.21 16.51
C TYR A 169 -8.77 6.80 15.10
N GLU A 170 -8.46 5.99 14.08
CA GLU A 170 -8.68 6.34 12.69
C GLU A 170 -9.90 5.58 12.19
N SER A 171 -10.85 6.29 11.58
CA SER A 171 -11.94 5.65 10.83
C SER A 171 -11.53 5.52 9.38
N ILE A 172 -11.68 4.32 8.84
CA ILE A 172 -11.38 4.03 7.45
C ILE A 172 -12.69 3.68 6.76
N THR A 173 -13.05 4.45 5.74
CA THR A 173 -14.22 4.20 4.91
C THR A 173 -13.80 3.46 3.66
N THR A 174 -14.55 2.45 3.27
CA THR A 174 -14.35 1.71 2.02
C THR A 174 -15.52 1.92 1.07
N PHE A 175 -15.20 1.89 -0.22
CA PHE A 175 -16.13 2.12 -1.31
C PHE A 175 -15.97 1.00 -2.33
N PHE A 176 -17.08 0.63 -2.97
CA PHE A 176 -17.13 -0.50 -3.88
C PHE A 176 -17.67 -0.05 -5.23
N SER A 177 -17.03 -0.45 -6.33
CA SER A 177 -17.50 -0.08 -7.67
C SER A 177 -18.84 -0.70 -8.05
N TRP A 178 -19.23 -1.80 -7.40
CA TRP A 178 -20.50 -2.49 -7.61
C TRP A 178 -21.61 -2.03 -6.65
N ASP A 179 -21.32 -1.04 -5.80
CA ASP A 179 -22.32 -0.37 -4.98
C ASP A 179 -22.67 0.97 -5.63
N GLU A 180 -23.89 1.08 -6.16
CA GLU A 180 -24.37 2.28 -6.86
C GLU A 180 -24.23 3.54 -5.99
N SER A 181 -24.32 3.40 -4.66
CA SER A 181 -24.17 4.52 -3.72
C SER A 181 -22.74 5.05 -3.58
N SER A 182 -21.75 4.36 -4.13
CA SER A 182 -20.32 4.65 -4.00
C SER A 182 -19.59 4.78 -5.35
N SER A 183 -20.30 4.60 -6.47
CA SER A 183 -19.73 4.54 -7.82
C SER A 183 -18.97 5.82 -8.23
N GLU A 184 -19.47 7.01 -7.87
CA GLU A 184 -18.83 8.29 -8.21
C GLU A 184 -17.48 8.49 -7.49
N VAL A 185 -17.31 7.99 -6.27
CA VAL A 185 -16.08 8.20 -5.47
C VAL A 185 -14.92 7.35 -5.99
N VAL A 186 -15.22 6.15 -6.50
CA VAL A 186 -14.21 5.20 -6.99
C VAL A 186 -13.61 5.64 -8.34
N ASP A 187 -14.35 6.41 -9.14
CA ASP A 187 -13.89 6.91 -10.44
C ASP A 187 -13.26 8.31 -10.37
N LEU A 188 -13.47 9.07 -9.29
CA LEU A 188 -12.91 10.43 -9.10
C LEU A 188 -11.42 10.46 -8.72
N GLU A 189 -10.83 9.33 -8.29
CA GLU A 189 -9.44 9.25 -7.83
C GLU A 189 -8.42 8.80 -8.91
N HIS A 190 -8.75 8.89 -10.21
CA HIS A 190 -7.86 8.60 -11.34
C HIS A 190 -7.01 9.78 -11.79
#